data_AF-A0A2E4DZN9-F1
#
_entry.id   AF-A0A2E4DZN9-F1
#
_cell.length_a   1.000
_cell.length_b   1.000
_cell.length_c   1.000
_cell.angle_alpha   90.00
_cell.angle_beta   90.00
_cell.angle_gamma   90.00
#
_symmetry.space_group_name_H-M   'P 1'
#
loop_
_entity.id
_entity.type
_entity.pdbx_description
1 polymer ?
#
loop_
_entity_poly.entity_id
_entity_poly.type
_entity_poly.pdbx_seq_one_letter_code
_entity_poly.pdbx_strand_id
1 'polypeptide(L)'
;MLTSAKILIVGGASLDTLTINSINYTSPGGAGLYTALAAVKCGADVTLLAPLPNPMPEELTQAAALVNWIGPTITPAELPVFHIIQEQGKTIYTKTFFGAEESLKTDVLPSNLSEFDLVHVAPLGDTTRQCHFINACRDRNAKIISAGTGMPLIKNNLEKISAVIQSVDLFFMNEEEAHLIFPDTKHIKTSTGKVLFVTKGPKGTSVYIGDHEIDIESVDTNGLDPTGAGDTFCGATITGTACGEHPLKAALAASALAAEMISGIGPENLLKKSKSPEIHADERVQVNQDQVRRTAKLISGLKKEKPYNFIASSLPNIDHPLTVNYFFATTLQQFSFWTTRNEFYHLPLIETIGGEKLKGAFYLFMAYQQKLENDPEYFSPERQANQTLDEMVELFRADDGKDVMPAVELHLAAAHRYGKTMLNLGWTPQSIIKTALETDHPLKSFLGMLDHVGGYREDPLRKKSALLAMILNNRPEKYFEFGENEFLPPIIDYHCMRSNLRMGLIDVVDNNLRNNLENRALVSENDEWAVRYAAYRAVDQLPILSGRSMATVDEYFFFSRKRCPEMTVPECSVCSADPVCAHRKELFQPVIRTDFY
;
A
#
# COMPACT_ATOMS: atom_id res chain seq x y z
N MET A 1 14.97 -7.80 14.77
CA MET A 1 14.32 -6.47 14.84
C MET A 1 14.50 -5.86 13.47
N LEU A 2 13.42 -5.57 12.75
CA LEU A 2 13.51 -4.73 11.56
C LEU A 2 14.12 -3.40 12.01
N THR A 3 15.16 -2.94 11.30
CA THR A 3 15.76 -1.64 11.53
C THR A 3 14.69 -0.57 11.36
N SER A 4 14.63 0.39 12.28
CA SER A 4 13.74 1.54 12.17
C SER A 4 14.07 2.31 10.89
N ALA A 5 13.03 2.74 10.15
CA ALA A 5 13.21 3.54 8.93
C ALA A 5 13.90 4.87 9.27
N LYS A 6 14.92 5.24 8.50
CA LYS A 6 15.64 6.51 8.68
C LYS A 6 15.03 7.60 7.82
N ILE A 7 14.54 8.67 8.43
CA ILE A 7 13.84 9.75 7.73
C ILE A 7 14.49 11.10 8.03
N LEU A 8 14.79 11.87 6.99
CA LEU A 8 15.21 13.26 7.09
C LEU A 8 14.02 14.17 6.77
N ILE A 9 13.67 15.06 7.70
CA ILE A 9 12.66 16.10 7.50
C ILE A 9 13.37 17.45 7.38
N VAL A 10 13.18 18.13 6.25
CA VAL A 10 13.65 19.50 6.02
C VAL A 10 12.45 20.43 6.16
N GLY A 11 12.35 21.11 7.30
CA GLY A 11 11.22 22.00 7.62
C GLY A 11 11.25 22.44 9.08
N GLY A 12 10.77 23.64 9.37
CA GLY A 12 10.92 24.31 10.65
C GLY A 12 9.96 23.85 11.75
N ALA A 13 10.33 24.27 12.96
CA ALA A 13 9.46 24.31 14.14
C ALA A 13 9.06 25.78 14.42
N SER A 14 7.90 25.98 15.05
CA SER A 14 7.39 27.29 15.45
C SER A 14 6.91 27.30 16.89
N LEU A 15 6.71 28.52 17.43
CA LEU A 15 6.02 28.75 18.70
C LEU A 15 4.69 29.43 18.40
N ASP A 16 3.61 28.66 18.51
CA ASP A 16 2.30 29.07 18.05
C ASP A 16 1.38 29.44 19.21
N THR A 17 0.47 30.37 18.93
CA THR A 17 -0.72 30.60 19.74
C THR A 17 -1.91 30.02 19.00
N LEU A 18 -2.56 29.03 19.61
CA LEU A 18 -3.75 28.37 19.07
C LEU A 18 -4.98 28.89 19.82
N THR A 19 -5.92 29.53 19.11
CA THR A 19 -7.20 29.96 19.70
C THR A 19 -8.28 28.97 19.31
N ILE A 20 -8.75 28.17 20.28
CA ILE A 20 -9.76 27.13 20.11
C ILE A 20 -10.87 27.37 21.12
N ASN A 21 -12.13 27.43 20.65
CA ASN A 21 -13.29 27.76 21.49
C ASN A 21 -13.08 29.04 22.32
N SER A 22 -12.46 30.06 21.70
CA SER A 22 -12.10 31.35 22.33
C SER A 22 -11.07 31.27 23.47
N ILE A 23 -10.37 30.14 23.62
CA ILE A 23 -9.28 29.96 24.59
C ILE A 23 -7.94 29.92 23.84
N ASN A 24 -6.95 30.66 24.33
CA ASN A 24 -5.60 30.66 23.77
C ASN A 24 -4.74 29.60 24.45
N TYR A 25 -4.05 28.81 23.64
CA TYR A 25 -3.06 27.82 24.05
C TYR A 25 -1.72 28.17 23.42
N THR A 26 -0.65 28.11 24.21
CA THR A 26 0.72 28.13 23.66
C THR A 26 1.08 26.72 23.24
N SER A 27 1.55 26.55 22.01
CA SER A 27 1.86 25.24 21.46
C SER A 27 3.17 25.27 20.66
N PRO A 28 4.00 24.21 20.72
CA PRO A 28 4.96 23.98 19.65
C PRO A 28 4.19 23.71 18.34
N GLY A 29 4.78 24.13 17.22
CA GLY A 29 4.17 23.97 15.90
C GLY A 29 5.19 23.89 14.77
N GLY A 30 4.73 24.18 13.56
CA GLY A 30 5.53 24.14 12.33
C GLY A 30 5.38 22.82 11.58
N ALA A 31 5.19 22.91 10.26
CA ALA A 31 4.91 21.76 9.40
C ALA A 31 6.01 20.69 9.47
N GLY A 32 7.28 21.11 9.55
CA GLY A 32 8.40 20.19 9.73
C GLY A 32 8.35 19.46 11.06
N LEU A 33 8.00 20.14 12.15
CA LEU A 33 7.87 19.53 13.47
C LEU A 33 6.72 18.51 13.53
N TYR A 34 5.53 18.85 13.04
CA TYR A 34 4.40 17.90 13.02
C TYR A 34 4.73 16.66 12.21
N THR A 35 5.31 16.83 11.02
CA THR A 35 5.74 15.72 10.15
C THR A 35 6.78 14.85 10.86
N ALA A 36 7.77 15.46 11.53
CA ALA A 36 8.80 14.74 12.26
C ALA A 36 8.23 13.97 13.47
N LEU A 37 7.36 14.59 14.26
CA LEU A 37 6.74 13.94 15.41
C LEU A 37 5.81 12.79 15.01
N ALA A 38 5.07 12.94 13.91
CA ALA A 38 4.26 11.85 13.36
C ALA A 38 5.12 10.67 12.87
N ALA A 39 6.26 10.96 12.22
CA ALA A 39 7.21 9.93 11.82
C ALA A 39 7.81 9.20 13.04
N VAL A 40 8.21 9.92 14.09
CA VAL A 40 8.66 9.33 15.35
C VAL A 40 7.56 8.46 15.98
N LYS A 41 6.32 8.93 16.00
CA LYS A 41 5.16 8.20 16.55
C LYS A 41 4.95 6.86 15.82
N CYS A 42 5.18 6.84 14.51
CA CYS A 42 5.16 5.64 13.67
C CYS A 42 6.43 4.77 13.79
N GLY A 43 7.40 5.16 14.62
CA GLY A 43 8.58 4.37 14.95
C GLY A 43 9.80 4.59 14.06
N ALA A 44 9.84 5.68 13.29
CA ALA A 44 11.02 6.07 12.49
C ALA A 44 12.13 6.70 13.36
N ASP A 45 13.37 6.54 12.89
CA ASP A 45 14.53 7.31 13.34
C ASP A 45 14.59 8.62 12.53
N VAL A 46 14.31 9.73 13.20
CA VAL A 46 14.03 11.01 12.53
C VAL A 46 15.14 12.02 12.79
N THR A 47 15.69 12.54 11.69
CA THR A 47 16.52 13.75 11.70
C THR A 47 15.67 14.94 11.25
N LEU A 48 15.59 15.98 12.07
CA LEU A 48 14.91 17.24 11.75
C LEU A 48 15.97 18.29 11.40
N LEU A 49 15.99 18.73 10.13
CA LEU A 49 16.83 19.82 9.66
C LEU A 49 16.03 21.13 9.67
N ALA A 50 16.30 21.98 10.67
CA ALA A 50 15.63 23.25 10.90
C ALA A 50 16.52 24.20 11.71
N PRO A 51 16.24 25.53 11.73
CA PRO A 51 16.91 26.44 12.65
C PRO A 51 16.77 25.94 14.10
N LEU A 52 17.90 25.87 14.82
CA LEU A 52 17.98 25.28 16.15
C LEU A 52 18.06 26.39 17.20
N PRO A 53 17.01 26.61 18.02
CA PRO A 53 17.01 27.68 19.00
C PRO A 53 17.93 27.40 20.19
N ASN A 54 18.69 28.42 20.60
CA ASN A 54 19.51 28.39 21.80
C ASN A 54 19.36 29.71 22.60
N PRO A 55 18.85 29.66 23.84
CA PRO A 55 18.41 28.47 24.58
C PRO A 55 17.16 27.82 23.98
N MET A 56 16.96 26.52 24.22
CA MET A 56 15.76 25.79 23.77
C MET A 56 14.51 26.27 24.53
N PRO A 57 13.43 26.70 23.86
CA PRO A 57 12.16 27.02 24.51
C PRO A 57 11.56 25.81 25.24
N GLU A 58 10.85 26.06 26.33
CA GLU A 58 10.25 25.00 27.15
C GLU A 58 9.27 24.14 26.34
N GLU A 59 8.45 24.80 25.50
CA GLU A 59 7.44 24.20 24.65
C GLU A 59 8.03 23.20 23.62
N LEU A 60 9.28 23.40 23.21
CA LEU A 60 9.96 22.57 22.21
C LEU A 60 10.85 21.49 22.84
N THR A 61 11.05 21.52 24.16
CA THR A 61 12.01 20.64 24.85
C THR A 61 11.65 19.16 24.68
N GLN A 62 10.37 18.80 24.80
CA GLN A 62 9.95 17.41 24.62
C GLN A 62 10.13 16.95 23.17
N ALA A 63 9.79 17.78 22.19
CA ALA A 63 9.95 17.46 20.78
C ALA A 63 11.43 17.30 20.40
N ALA A 64 12.29 18.20 20.88
CA ALA A 64 13.73 18.16 20.65
C ALA A 64 14.39 16.89 21.22
N ALA A 65 13.83 16.30 22.28
CA ALA A 65 14.32 15.05 22.85
C ALA A 65 13.93 13.79 22.04
N LEU A 66 13.00 13.91 21.08
CA LEU A 66 12.46 12.81 20.29
C LEU A 66 13.10 12.70 18.90
N VAL A 67 13.78 13.74 18.42
CA VAL A 67 14.38 13.80 17.08
C VAL A 67 15.86 14.16 17.18
N ASN A 68 16.63 13.76 16.17
CA ASN A 68 17.96 14.33 15.95
C ASN A 68 17.80 15.70 15.27
N TRP A 69 17.74 16.78 16.06
CA TRP A 69 17.58 18.14 15.55
C TRP A 69 18.93 18.75 15.15
N ILE A 70 19.11 19.00 13.85
CA ILE A 70 20.28 19.64 13.27
C ILE A 70 19.91 20.94 12.55
N GLY A 71 20.86 21.87 12.44
CA GLY A 71 20.69 23.10 11.68
C GLY A 71 21.43 24.29 12.28
N PRO A 72 21.29 25.49 11.69
CA PRO A 72 21.96 26.68 12.17
C PRO A 72 21.42 27.10 13.54
N THR A 73 22.31 27.45 14.46
CA THR A 73 21.92 27.96 15.78
C THR A 73 21.34 29.37 15.66
N ILE A 74 20.17 29.59 16.25
CA ILE A 74 19.46 30.89 16.27
C ILE A 74 19.04 31.27 17.70
N THR A 75 18.67 32.52 17.90
CA THR A 75 17.99 32.93 19.14
C THR A 75 16.49 32.57 19.07
N PRO A 76 15.81 32.31 20.21
CA PRO A 76 14.38 32.01 20.20
C PRO A 76 13.49 33.08 19.55
N ALA A 77 13.92 34.34 19.54
CA ALA A 77 13.19 35.43 18.90
C ALA A 77 13.16 35.33 17.36
N GLU A 78 14.03 34.51 16.78
CA GLU A 78 14.12 34.26 15.35
C GLU A 78 13.30 33.03 14.92
N LEU A 79 12.66 32.33 15.85
CA LEU A 79 11.76 31.23 15.51
C LEU A 79 10.50 31.75 14.80
N PRO A 80 9.93 30.98 13.86
CA PRO A 80 8.61 31.26 13.35
C PRO A 80 7.57 31.31 14.48
N VAL A 81 6.59 32.20 14.34
CA VAL A 81 5.48 32.38 15.29
C VAL A 81 4.19 32.56 14.50
N PHE A 82 3.21 31.70 14.77
CA PHE A 82 1.88 31.79 14.17
C PHE A 82 0.81 32.01 15.23
N HIS A 83 -0.16 32.88 14.94
CA HIS A 83 -1.42 32.92 15.69
C HIS A 83 -2.51 32.31 14.79
N ILE A 84 -2.99 31.14 15.21
CA ILE A 84 -3.92 30.30 14.47
C ILE A 84 -5.23 30.26 15.24
N ILE A 85 -6.32 30.65 14.60
CA ILE A 85 -7.68 30.63 15.19
C ILE A 85 -8.48 29.54 14.49
N GLN A 86 -9.08 28.66 15.29
CA GLN A 86 -10.01 27.62 14.83
C GLN A 86 -11.44 28.07 15.13
N GLU A 87 -12.18 28.44 14.09
CA GLU A 87 -13.55 28.96 14.21
C GLU A 87 -14.45 28.43 13.08
N GLN A 88 -15.63 27.89 13.42
CA GLN A 88 -16.64 27.39 12.46
C GLN A 88 -16.07 26.42 11.40
N GLY A 89 -15.15 25.55 11.80
CA GLY A 89 -14.50 24.58 10.91
C GLY A 89 -13.49 25.19 9.94
N LYS A 90 -13.05 26.43 10.18
CA LYS A 90 -12.00 27.11 9.40
C LYS A 90 -10.78 27.40 10.26
N THR A 91 -9.62 27.28 9.62
CA THR A 91 -8.33 27.69 10.19
C THR A 91 -7.95 29.07 9.66
N ILE A 92 -7.79 30.04 10.55
CA ILE A 92 -7.48 31.44 10.22
C ILE A 92 -6.13 31.82 10.82
N TYR A 93 -5.21 32.26 9.97
CA TYR A 93 -3.91 32.79 10.39
C TYR A 93 -4.00 34.31 10.56
N THR A 94 -3.93 34.81 11.79
CA THR A 94 -4.06 36.26 12.10
C THR A 94 -2.72 36.97 12.25
N LYS A 95 -1.67 36.23 12.61
CA LYS A 95 -0.29 36.73 12.67
C LYS A 95 0.65 35.65 12.15
N THR A 96 1.54 36.03 11.25
CA THR A 96 2.58 35.15 10.70
C THR A 96 3.94 35.83 10.81
N PHE A 97 4.90 35.12 11.38
CA PHE A 97 6.32 35.48 11.35
C PHE A 97 7.08 34.22 10.97
N PHE A 98 7.81 34.24 9.85
CA PHE A 98 8.51 33.05 9.33
C PHE A 98 9.96 32.94 9.81
N GLY A 99 10.51 34.01 10.40
CA GLY A 99 11.80 33.99 11.10
C GLY A 99 12.96 33.44 10.27
N ALA A 100 13.87 32.73 10.94
CA ALA A 100 15.10 32.20 10.35
C ALA A 100 14.87 31.08 9.31
N GLU A 101 13.67 30.51 9.20
CA GLU A 101 13.37 29.48 8.18
C GLU A 101 13.58 30.03 6.76
N GLU A 102 13.27 31.30 6.53
CA GLU A 102 13.49 31.96 5.25
C GLU A 102 14.98 32.10 4.87
N SER A 103 15.88 31.98 5.85
CA SER A 103 17.31 32.09 5.63
C SER A 103 18.00 30.75 5.35
N LEU A 104 17.28 29.62 5.47
CA LEU A 104 17.84 28.29 5.21
C LEU A 104 18.33 28.14 3.77
N LYS A 105 19.50 27.52 3.65
CA LYS A 105 20.20 27.24 2.38
C LYS A 105 20.66 25.78 2.34
N THR A 106 20.96 25.29 1.15
CA THR A 106 21.25 23.86 0.92
C THR A 106 22.62 23.41 1.41
N ASP A 107 23.47 24.31 1.89
CA ASP A 107 24.76 24.02 2.52
C ASP A 107 24.62 23.37 3.90
N VAL A 108 23.46 23.51 4.55
CA VAL A 108 23.16 22.88 5.85
C VAL A 108 22.77 21.40 5.75
N LEU A 109 22.46 20.92 4.54
CA LEU A 109 22.15 19.50 4.30
C LEU A 109 23.43 18.64 4.42
N PRO A 110 23.32 17.41 4.96
CA PRO A 110 24.42 16.45 4.93
C PRO A 110 24.92 16.22 3.49
N SER A 111 26.23 15.96 3.32
CA SER A 111 26.83 15.79 1.99
C SER A 111 26.39 14.53 1.26
N ASN A 112 25.91 13.52 1.97
CA ASN A 112 25.33 12.30 1.43
C ASN A 112 24.06 11.95 2.20
N LEU A 113 22.99 11.63 1.49
CA LEU A 113 21.67 11.29 2.01
C LEU A 113 21.28 9.84 1.77
N SER A 114 22.18 9.01 1.24
CA SER A 114 21.93 7.58 0.96
C SER A 114 21.65 6.75 2.21
N GLU A 115 21.93 7.26 3.41
CA GLU A 115 21.56 6.59 4.66
C GLU A 115 20.08 6.73 5.01
N PHE A 116 19.41 7.75 4.49
CA PHE A 116 17.99 7.96 4.72
C PHE A 116 17.19 7.13 3.72
N ASP A 117 16.17 6.44 4.22
CA ASP A 117 15.21 5.72 3.39
C ASP A 117 14.28 6.69 2.66
N LEU A 118 14.03 7.85 3.26
CA LEU A 118 13.19 8.90 2.70
C LEU A 118 13.59 10.29 3.22
N VAL A 119 13.55 11.28 2.32
CA VAL A 119 13.73 12.70 2.65
C VAL A 119 12.43 13.46 2.36
N HIS A 120 11.91 14.21 3.33
CA HIS A 120 10.79 15.11 3.16
C HIS A 120 11.27 16.56 3.10
N VAL A 121 10.79 17.32 2.11
CA VAL A 121 11.06 18.75 1.99
C VAL A 121 9.75 19.53 2.11
N ALA A 122 9.56 20.17 3.25
CA ALA A 122 8.42 21.03 3.52
C ALA A 122 8.40 22.24 2.55
N PRO A 123 7.32 23.06 2.53
CA PRO A 123 7.24 24.17 1.58
C PRO A 123 8.28 25.29 1.81
N LEU A 124 8.88 25.36 3.01
CA LEU A 124 9.93 26.31 3.40
C LEU A 124 9.60 27.78 3.10
N GLY A 125 8.32 28.18 3.09
CA GLY A 125 7.87 29.55 2.82
C GLY A 125 8.14 30.09 1.40
N ASP A 126 8.85 29.37 0.53
CA ASP A 126 9.16 29.78 -0.84
C ASP A 126 9.38 28.56 -1.75
N THR A 127 8.59 28.46 -2.83
CA THR A 127 8.66 27.32 -3.77
C THR A 127 10.01 27.21 -4.48
N THR A 128 10.70 28.33 -4.75
CA THR A 128 12.03 28.28 -5.37
C THR A 128 13.07 27.70 -4.40
N ARG A 129 13.02 28.08 -3.12
CA ARG A 129 13.84 27.49 -2.06
C ARG A 129 13.55 25.99 -1.95
N GLN A 130 12.29 25.59 -1.91
CA GLN A 130 11.90 24.17 -1.88
C GLN A 130 12.50 23.39 -3.07
N CYS A 131 12.39 23.90 -4.30
CA CYS A 131 13.03 23.29 -5.48
C CYS A 131 14.54 23.13 -5.32
N HIS A 132 15.25 24.14 -4.80
CA HIS A 132 16.69 24.04 -4.59
C HIS A 132 17.04 22.94 -3.58
N PHE A 133 16.28 22.80 -2.50
CA PHE A 133 16.48 21.72 -1.54
C PHE A 133 16.21 20.34 -2.15
N ILE A 134 15.14 20.18 -2.93
CA ILE A 134 14.82 18.91 -3.59
C ILE A 134 15.95 18.50 -4.56
N ASN A 135 16.41 19.42 -5.41
CA ASN A 135 17.51 19.15 -6.33
C ASN A 135 18.78 18.77 -5.58
N ALA A 136 19.13 19.52 -4.53
CA ALA A 136 20.28 19.21 -3.70
C ALA A 136 20.16 17.86 -2.98
N CYS A 137 18.94 17.42 -2.64
CA CYS A 137 18.73 16.09 -2.08
C CYS A 137 18.97 14.98 -3.10
N ARG A 138 18.52 15.15 -4.35
CA ARG A 138 18.81 14.21 -5.45
C ARG A 138 20.29 14.13 -5.75
N ASP A 139 20.97 15.27 -5.87
CA ASP A 139 22.41 15.35 -6.13
C ASP A 139 23.25 14.68 -5.02
N ARG A 140 22.67 14.51 -3.83
CA ARG A 140 23.30 13.88 -2.67
C ARG A 140 22.76 12.48 -2.39
N ASN A 141 22.23 11.80 -3.39
CA ASN A 141 21.81 10.38 -3.35
C ASN A 141 20.61 10.09 -2.43
N ALA A 142 19.67 11.02 -2.25
CA ALA A 142 18.40 10.70 -1.59
C ALA A 142 17.64 9.62 -2.39
N LYS A 143 17.28 8.52 -1.72
CA LYS A 143 16.58 7.38 -2.33
C LYS A 143 15.17 7.75 -2.77
N ILE A 144 14.35 8.21 -1.82
CA ILE A 144 12.97 8.66 -2.03
C ILE A 144 12.85 10.09 -1.52
N ILE A 145 12.22 10.96 -2.30
CA ILE A 145 11.92 12.33 -1.91
C ILE A 145 10.42 12.56 -1.89
N SER A 146 9.94 13.16 -0.81
CA SER A 146 8.59 13.67 -0.69
C SER A 146 8.56 15.18 -0.50
N ALA A 147 7.47 15.81 -0.91
CA ALA A 147 7.21 17.23 -0.67
C ALA A 147 5.72 17.52 -0.49
N GLY A 148 5.41 18.65 0.13
CA GLY A 148 4.06 19.20 0.18
C GLY A 148 4.01 20.63 -0.35
N THR A 149 2.84 21.27 -0.27
CA THR A 149 2.68 22.69 -0.58
C THR A 149 1.81 23.40 0.47
N GLY A 150 1.53 24.68 0.22
CA GLY A 150 0.64 25.49 1.05
C GLY A 150 -0.06 26.55 0.22
N MET A 151 -1.33 26.80 0.54
CA MET A 151 -2.20 27.79 -0.12
C MET A 151 -1.54 29.14 -0.49
N PRO A 152 -0.73 29.79 0.38
CA PRO A 152 -0.09 31.07 0.04
C PRO A 152 0.91 30.99 -1.13
N LEU A 153 1.51 29.81 -1.35
CA LEU A 153 2.56 29.60 -2.35
C LEU A 153 1.99 29.38 -3.75
N ILE A 154 0.77 28.86 -3.85
CA ILE A 154 0.16 28.45 -5.13
C ILE A 154 -0.21 29.64 -6.00
N LYS A 155 -0.84 30.66 -5.42
CA LYS A 155 -1.51 31.76 -6.16
C LYS A 155 -0.59 32.52 -7.12
N ASN A 156 0.72 32.49 -6.91
CA ASN A 156 1.71 33.23 -7.71
C ASN A 156 2.79 32.34 -8.37
N ASN A 157 2.73 31.00 -8.25
CA ASN A 157 3.84 30.12 -8.66
C ASN A 157 3.40 28.74 -9.21
N LEU A 158 2.25 28.65 -9.90
CA LEU A 158 1.72 27.38 -10.43
C LEU A 158 2.75 26.55 -11.23
N GLU A 159 3.52 27.19 -12.11
CA GLU A 159 4.57 26.51 -12.89
C GLU A 159 5.65 25.89 -12.01
N LYS A 160 6.06 26.60 -10.95
CA LYS A 160 7.09 26.09 -10.02
C LYS A 160 6.55 24.95 -9.18
N ILE A 161 5.30 25.01 -8.73
CA ILE A 161 4.69 23.90 -7.99
C ILE A 161 4.55 22.67 -8.87
N SER A 162 4.15 22.84 -10.13
CA SER A 162 4.17 21.74 -11.10
C SER A 162 5.57 21.13 -11.23
N ALA A 163 6.62 21.96 -11.26
CA ALA A 163 8.01 21.47 -11.25
C ALA A 163 8.37 20.71 -9.96
N VAL A 164 7.92 21.17 -8.79
CA VAL A 164 8.10 20.44 -7.52
C VAL A 164 7.45 19.06 -7.59
N ILE A 165 6.16 19.00 -7.96
CA ILE A 165 5.43 17.73 -8.15
C ILE A 165 6.18 16.82 -9.14
N GLN A 166 6.78 17.40 -10.19
CA GLN A 166 7.54 16.65 -11.17
C GLN A 166 8.96 16.27 -10.73
N SER A 167 9.47 16.75 -9.60
CA SER A 167 10.82 16.45 -9.10
C SER A 167 10.86 15.43 -7.95
N VAL A 168 9.71 15.14 -7.33
CA VAL A 168 9.58 14.25 -6.18
C VAL A 168 8.88 12.93 -6.52
N ASP A 169 9.03 11.94 -5.66
CA ASP A 169 8.40 10.62 -5.78
C ASP A 169 7.00 10.62 -5.14
N LEU A 170 6.86 11.32 -4.01
CA LEU A 170 5.61 11.47 -3.27
C LEU A 170 5.26 12.95 -3.12
N PHE A 171 4.00 13.33 -3.36
CA PHE A 171 3.54 14.69 -3.13
C PHE A 171 2.26 14.72 -2.29
N PHE A 172 2.15 15.73 -1.41
CA PHE A 172 1.02 15.91 -0.49
C PHE A 172 0.37 17.27 -0.71
N MET A 173 -0.96 17.29 -0.76
CA MET A 173 -1.76 18.52 -0.76
C MET A 173 -3.14 18.27 -0.16
N ASN A 174 -3.88 19.34 0.11
CA ASN A 174 -5.30 19.26 0.46
C ASN A 174 -6.22 19.50 -0.76
N GLU A 175 -7.52 19.27 -0.57
CA GLU A 175 -8.55 19.45 -1.61
C GLU A 175 -8.54 20.87 -2.19
N GLU A 176 -8.40 21.92 -1.37
CA GLU A 176 -8.40 23.31 -1.84
C GLU A 176 -7.17 23.62 -2.71
N GLU A 177 -6.00 23.10 -2.33
CA GLU A 177 -4.76 23.21 -3.08
C GLU A 177 -4.84 22.46 -4.41
N ALA A 178 -5.44 21.26 -4.41
CA ALA A 178 -5.69 20.49 -5.62
C ALA A 178 -6.57 21.25 -6.63
N HIS A 179 -7.60 21.95 -6.16
CA HIS A 179 -8.47 22.78 -7.02
C HIS A 179 -7.74 23.97 -7.66
N LEU A 180 -6.65 24.45 -7.07
CA LEU A 180 -5.84 25.51 -7.64
C LEU A 180 -4.78 24.99 -8.62
N ILE A 181 -4.24 23.81 -8.36
CA ILE A 181 -3.14 23.22 -9.14
C ILE A 181 -3.65 22.49 -10.37
N PHE A 182 -4.76 21.75 -10.25
CA PHE A 182 -5.30 20.94 -11.32
C PHE A 182 -6.51 21.61 -11.98
N PRO A 183 -6.48 21.87 -13.30
CA PRO A 183 -7.61 22.45 -14.03
C PRO A 183 -8.87 21.58 -13.98
N ASP A 184 -8.70 20.25 -13.89
CA ASP A 184 -9.77 19.28 -13.76
C ASP A 184 -9.49 18.34 -12.58
N THR A 185 -10.12 18.64 -11.44
CA THR A 185 -9.98 17.83 -10.22
C THR A 185 -10.71 16.48 -10.31
N LYS A 186 -11.53 16.23 -11.34
CA LYS A 186 -12.20 14.94 -11.52
C LYS A 186 -11.28 13.88 -12.15
N HIS A 187 -10.18 14.31 -12.77
CA HIS A 187 -9.28 13.46 -13.52
C HIS A 187 -7.81 13.78 -13.22
N ILE A 188 -7.49 13.89 -11.92
CA ILE A 188 -6.11 14.05 -11.47
C ILE A 188 -5.32 12.80 -11.85
N LYS A 189 -4.19 13.01 -12.54
CA LYS A 189 -3.24 11.95 -12.88
C LYS A 189 -1.83 12.40 -12.54
N THR A 190 -1.04 11.47 -12.03
CA THR A 190 0.39 11.67 -11.82
C THR A 190 1.18 10.94 -12.90
N SER A 191 2.44 11.36 -13.11
CA SER A 191 3.36 10.65 -13.98
C SER A 191 3.59 9.22 -13.46
N THR A 192 3.78 8.24 -14.35
CA THR A 192 4.11 6.87 -13.96
C THR A 192 5.32 6.85 -13.01
N GLY A 193 5.25 6.05 -11.94
CA GLY A 193 6.31 5.99 -10.92
C GLY A 193 6.16 7.00 -9.77
N LYS A 194 5.10 7.81 -9.75
CA LYS A 194 4.85 8.81 -8.71
C LYS A 194 3.58 8.55 -7.95
N VAL A 195 3.51 9.12 -6.75
CA VAL A 195 2.33 9.06 -5.89
C VAL A 195 1.93 10.46 -5.43
N LEU A 196 0.64 10.75 -5.50
CA LEU A 196 0.04 11.97 -4.97
C LEU A 196 -1.03 11.62 -3.93
N PHE A 197 -1.01 12.34 -2.82
CA PHE A 197 -2.00 12.25 -1.75
C PHE A 197 -2.76 13.57 -1.67
N VAL A 198 -4.09 13.51 -1.80
CA VAL A 198 -4.99 14.66 -1.67
C VAL A 198 -5.92 14.44 -0.48
N THR A 199 -5.63 15.13 0.62
CA THR A 199 -6.45 15.07 1.84
C THR A 199 -7.70 15.94 1.70
N LYS A 200 -8.86 15.43 2.13
CA LYS A 200 -10.18 16.06 1.95
C LYS A 200 -10.91 16.26 3.29
N GLY A 201 -10.17 16.31 4.40
CA GLY A 201 -10.72 16.43 5.75
C GLY A 201 -11.74 15.32 6.04
N PRO A 202 -12.99 15.65 6.46
CA PRO A 202 -14.02 14.65 6.73
C PRO A 202 -14.43 13.77 5.54
N LYS A 203 -14.08 14.14 4.30
CA LYS A 203 -14.33 13.28 3.12
C LYS A 203 -13.23 12.23 2.89
N GLY A 204 -12.22 12.18 3.76
CA GLY A 204 -11.14 11.21 3.68
C GLY A 204 -9.97 11.68 2.81
N THR A 205 -9.38 10.79 2.01
CA THR A 205 -8.18 11.07 1.20
C THR A 205 -8.21 10.31 -0.12
N SER A 206 -7.79 10.96 -1.22
CA SER A 206 -7.47 10.26 -2.47
C SER A 206 -5.99 9.98 -2.57
N VAL A 207 -5.66 8.77 -3.01
CA VAL A 207 -4.31 8.32 -3.35
C VAL A 207 -4.24 8.08 -4.85
N TYR A 208 -3.34 8.78 -5.54
CA TYR A 208 -3.10 8.62 -6.96
C TYR A 208 -1.75 7.96 -7.18
N ILE A 209 -1.72 6.78 -7.81
CA ILE A 209 -0.50 6.02 -8.14
C ILE A 209 -0.39 5.94 -9.67
N GLY A 210 0.35 6.87 -10.27
CA GLY A 210 0.27 7.13 -11.71
C GLY A 210 -1.14 7.62 -12.09
N ASP A 211 -1.85 6.84 -12.89
CA ASP A 211 -3.22 7.06 -13.35
C ASP A 211 -4.28 6.25 -12.59
N HIS A 212 -3.90 5.51 -11.55
CA HIS A 212 -4.83 4.81 -10.68
C HIS A 212 -5.19 5.67 -9.46
N GLU A 213 -6.48 5.87 -9.22
CA GLU A 213 -7.03 6.62 -8.09
C GLU A 213 -7.71 5.65 -7.13
N ILE A 214 -7.48 5.87 -5.83
CA ILE A 214 -8.14 5.14 -4.76
C ILE A 214 -8.58 6.14 -3.70
N ASP A 215 -9.85 6.11 -3.31
CA ASP A 215 -10.38 6.90 -2.20
C ASP A 215 -10.36 6.09 -0.90
N ILE A 216 -9.99 6.75 0.19
CA ILE A 216 -10.04 6.24 1.56
C ILE A 216 -11.06 7.06 2.33
N GLU A 217 -11.96 6.39 3.06
CA GLU A 217 -12.90 7.04 3.97
C GLU A 217 -12.18 7.72 5.15
N SER A 218 -12.77 8.78 5.69
CA SER A 218 -12.23 9.41 6.90
C SER A 218 -12.44 8.50 8.13
N VAL A 219 -11.57 8.67 9.12
CA VAL A 219 -11.74 8.05 10.43
C VAL A 219 -12.55 9.01 11.30
N ASP A 220 -13.71 8.56 11.77
CA ASP A 220 -14.57 9.36 12.64
C ASP A 220 -13.89 9.64 13.98
N THR A 221 -13.92 10.91 14.41
CA THR A 221 -13.24 11.36 15.63
C THR A 221 -13.83 12.70 16.11
N ASN A 222 -13.76 12.92 17.42
CA ASN A 222 -14.12 14.21 18.02
C ASN A 222 -12.92 15.16 17.93
N GLY A 223 -12.78 15.84 16.78
CA GLY A 223 -11.70 16.81 16.55
C GLY A 223 -11.84 18.08 17.40
N LEU A 224 -10.78 18.44 18.12
CA LEU A 224 -10.62 19.68 18.87
C LEU A 224 -9.78 20.71 18.10
N ASP A 225 -8.68 20.26 17.49
CA ASP A 225 -7.73 21.13 16.78
C ASP A 225 -7.27 20.49 15.46
N PRO A 226 -7.62 21.03 14.28
CA PRO A 226 -7.16 20.51 13.00
C PRO A 226 -5.72 20.95 12.64
N THR A 227 -5.07 21.79 13.45
CA THR A 227 -3.70 22.28 13.18
C THR A 227 -2.72 21.12 13.06
N GLY A 228 -1.99 21.04 11.95
CA GLY A 228 -1.01 19.97 11.71
C GLY A 228 -1.60 18.63 11.25
N ALA A 229 -2.90 18.54 10.94
CA ALA A 229 -3.53 17.28 10.49
C ALA A 229 -2.92 16.76 9.18
N GLY A 230 -2.72 17.64 8.20
CA GLY A 230 -2.08 17.29 6.92
C GLY A 230 -0.62 16.88 7.09
N ASP A 231 0.14 17.59 7.94
CA ASP A 231 1.53 17.28 8.24
C ASP A 231 1.68 15.96 9.00
N THR A 232 0.74 15.68 9.90
CA THR A 232 0.67 14.40 10.62
C THR A 232 0.39 13.24 9.66
N PHE A 233 -0.59 13.41 8.76
CA PHE A 233 -0.87 12.46 7.71
C PHE A 233 0.38 12.24 6.82
N CYS A 234 1.07 13.31 6.45
CA CYS A 234 2.31 13.25 5.67
C CYS A 234 3.37 12.43 6.40
N GLY A 235 3.71 12.79 7.63
CA GLY A 235 4.74 12.11 8.44
C GLY A 235 4.49 10.62 8.66
N ALA A 236 3.22 10.25 8.89
CA ALA A 236 2.81 8.86 9.01
C ALA A 236 2.91 8.10 7.68
N THR A 237 2.44 8.71 6.59
CA THR A 237 2.45 8.10 5.25
C THR A 237 3.88 7.84 4.78
N ILE A 238 4.77 8.84 4.88
CA ILE A 238 6.17 8.68 4.47
C ILE A 238 6.89 7.63 5.30
N THR A 239 6.51 7.46 6.58
CA THR A 239 7.05 6.39 7.42
C THR A 239 6.58 5.01 6.95
N GLY A 240 5.29 4.85 6.65
CA GLY A 240 4.77 3.62 6.06
C GLY A 240 5.48 3.26 4.75
N THR A 241 5.62 4.23 3.84
CA THR A 241 6.35 4.04 2.57
C THR A 241 7.82 3.70 2.79
N ALA A 242 8.51 4.38 3.71
CA ALA A 242 9.89 4.07 4.06
C ALA A 242 10.04 2.67 4.68
N CYS A 243 9.02 2.16 5.37
CA CYS A 243 8.93 0.77 5.84
C CYS A 243 8.56 -0.24 4.74
N GLY A 244 8.21 0.23 3.54
CA GLY A 244 7.86 -0.62 2.41
C GLY A 244 6.37 -0.96 2.31
N GLU A 245 5.50 -0.29 3.05
CA GLU A 245 4.05 -0.47 2.94
C GLU A 245 3.53 0.03 1.59
N HIS A 246 2.44 -0.59 1.12
CA HIS A 246 1.72 -0.10 -0.06
C HIS A 246 1.21 1.33 0.21
N PRO A 247 1.26 2.28 -0.76
CA PRO A 247 0.85 3.66 -0.54
C PRO A 247 -0.54 3.82 0.09
N LEU A 248 -1.51 3.00 -0.32
CA LEU A 248 -2.85 2.98 0.28
C LEU A 248 -2.84 2.53 1.76
N LYS A 249 -2.08 1.48 2.10
CA LYS A 249 -1.99 1.01 3.49
C LYS A 249 -1.31 2.05 4.38
N ALA A 250 -0.27 2.70 3.86
CA ALA A 250 0.40 3.81 4.53
C ALA A 250 -0.58 4.97 4.80
N ALA A 251 -1.38 5.35 3.80
CA ALA A 251 -2.41 6.38 3.92
C ALA A 251 -3.54 6.00 4.90
N LEU A 252 -4.00 4.75 4.91
CA LEU A 252 -4.99 4.26 5.88
C LEU A 252 -4.51 4.40 7.33
N ALA A 253 -3.26 4.00 7.60
CA ALA A 253 -2.65 4.16 8.92
C ALA A 253 -2.44 5.64 9.27
N ALA A 254 -2.05 6.46 8.28
CA ALA A 254 -1.87 7.89 8.44
C ALA A 254 -3.17 8.62 8.77
N SER A 255 -4.29 8.23 8.14
CA SER A 255 -5.63 8.76 8.46
C SER A 255 -6.01 8.49 9.92
N ALA A 256 -5.71 7.29 10.44
CA ALA A 256 -5.96 6.96 11.85
C ALA A 256 -5.13 7.83 12.80
N LEU A 257 -3.83 8.05 12.50
CA LEU A 257 -2.99 8.90 13.33
C LEU A 257 -3.40 10.38 13.25
N ALA A 258 -3.78 10.88 12.08
CA ALA A 258 -4.29 12.23 11.91
C ALA A 258 -5.58 12.43 12.72
N ALA A 259 -6.49 11.45 12.71
CA ALA A 259 -7.72 11.49 13.50
C ALA A 259 -7.48 11.46 15.01
N GLU A 260 -6.48 10.69 15.48
CA GLU A 260 -6.04 10.75 16.88
C GLU A 260 -5.44 12.13 17.20
N MET A 261 -4.56 12.65 16.33
CA MET A 261 -3.88 13.92 16.56
C MET A 261 -4.87 15.07 16.78
N ILE A 262 -5.86 15.20 15.89
CA ILE A 262 -6.83 16.30 15.98
C ILE A 262 -7.74 16.25 17.21
N SER A 263 -7.77 15.14 17.96
CA SER A 263 -8.51 15.02 19.22
C SER A 263 -7.82 15.69 20.41
N GLY A 264 -6.60 16.22 20.23
CA GLY A 264 -5.83 16.98 21.23
C GLY A 264 -5.58 18.43 20.77
N ILE A 265 -4.87 19.21 21.58
CA ILE A 265 -4.45 20.57 21.21
C ILE A 265 -3.02 20.51 20.68
N GLY A 266 -2.77 21.09 19.50
CA GLY A 266 -1.45 21.04 18.88
C GLY A 266 -0.90 19.60 18.76
N PRO A 267 0.43 19.39 18.91
CA PRO A 267 1.03 18.06 18.75
C PRO A 267 0.96 17.19 20.03
N GLU A 268 0.12 17.51 21.02
CA GLU A 268 0.03 16.80 22.30
C GLU A 268 -0.06 15.26 22.15
N ASN A 269 -0.90 14.79 21.23
CA ASN A 269 -1.11 13.35 21.02
C ASN A 269 0.09 12.67 20.34
N LEU A 270 0.87 13.41 19.53
CA LEU A 270 2.10 12.90 18.93
C LEU A 270 3.24 12.79 19.96
N LEU A 271 3.26 13.69 20.94
CA LEU A 271 4.27 13.72 22.01
C LEU A 271 4.07 12.64 23.08
N LYS A 272 2.87 12.05 23.18
CA LYS A 272 2.57 10.96 24.11
C LYS A 272 3.32 9.68 23.73
N LYS A 273 3.91 9.01 24.72
CA LYS A 273 4.49 7.66 24.57
C LYS A 273 3.38 6.61 24.49
N SER A 274 2.79 6.46 23.31
CA SER A 274 1.87 5.39 22.95
C SER A 274 2.23 4.85 21.56
N LYS A 275 1.76 3.64 21.24
CA LYS A 275 1.86 3.12 19.88
C LYS A 275 1.01 3.99 18.94
N SER A 276 1.47 4.15 17.70
CA SER A 276 0.63 4.67 16.62
C SER A 276 -0.64 3.82 16.49
N PRO A 277 -1.81 4.42 16.19
CA PRO A 277 -3.03 3.67 15.97
C PRO A 277 -2.87 2.74 14.76
N GLU A 278 -3.42 1.54 14.86
CA GLU A 278 -3.51 0.62 13.72
C GLU A 278 -4.63 1.06 12.76
N ILE A 279 -4.59 0.57 11.52
CA ILE A 279 -5.70 0.74 10.57
C ILE A 279 -6.99 0.26 11.23
N HIS A 280 -8.02 1.11 11.24
CA HIS A 280 -9.29 0.81 11.86
C HIS A 280 -9.87 -0.49 11.30
N ALA A 281 -10.11 -1.46 12.18
CA ALA A 281 -10.74 -2.71 11.78
C ALA A 281 -12.21 -2.45 11.45
N ASP A 282 -12.72 -3.02 10.36
CA ASP A 282 -14.15 -2.94 10.09
C ASP A 282 -14.93 -3.75 11.15
N GLU A 283 -15.79 -3.08 11.92
CA GLU A 283 -16.50 -3.68 13.05
C GLU A 283 -17.43 -4.82 12.63
N ARG A 284 -17.82 -4.87 11.34
CA ARG A 284 -18.71 -5.89 10.78
C ARG A 284 -18.05 -7.26 10.70
N VAL A 285 -16.71 -7.34 10.74
CA VAL A 285 -15.95 -8.59 10.68
C VAL A 285 -14.80 -8.60 11.70
N GLN A 286 -14.85 -9.57 12.61
CA GLN A 286 -13.89 -9.67 13.71
C GLN A 286 -12.92 -10.84 13.52
N VAL A 287 -11.65 -10.66 13.92
CA VAL A 287 -10.67 -11.76 13.94
C VAL A 287 -10.82 -12.60 15.20
N ASN A 288 -11.02 -13.90 15.05
CA ASN A 288 -11.15 -14.84 16.16
C ASN A 288 -9.76 -15.34 16.61
N GLN A 289 -9.21 -14.68 17.63
CA GLN A 289 -7.85 -14.94 18.12
C GLN A 289 -7.62 -16.39 18.58
N ASP A 290 -8.62 -17.02 19.18
CA ASP A 290 -8.50 -18.42 19.62
C ASP A 290 -8.47 -19.38 18.44
N GLN A 291 -9.29 -19.14 17.43
CA GLN A 291 -9.29 -19.94 16.21
C GLN A 291 -8.02 -19.74 15.38
N VAL A 292 -7.46 -18.52 15.36
CA VAL A 292 -6.13 -18.25 14.76
C VAL A 292 -5.06 -19.09 15.46
N ARG A 293 -5.00 -19.10 16.79
CA ARG A 293 -4.04 -19.93 17.55
C ARG A 293 -4.23 -21.44 17.33
N ARG A 294 -5.48 -21.92 17.30
CA ARG A 294 -5.78 -23.33 16.99
C ARG A 294 -5.30 -23.71 15.58
N THR A 295 -5.53 -22.84 14.60
CA THR A 295 -5.11 -23.05 13.22
C THR A 295 -3.59 -23.00 13.08
N ALA A 296 -2.92 -22.06 13.75
CA ALA A 296 -1.46 -22.00 13.79
C ALA A 296 -0.86 -23.28 14.38
N LYS A 297 -1.44 -23.81 15.46
CA LYS A 297 -1.02 -25.10 16.05
C LYS A 297 -1.18 -26.26 15.07
N LEU A 298 -2.27 -26.30 14.30
CA LEU A 298 -2.45 -27.30 13.25
C LEU A 298 -1.36 -27.18 12.16
N ILE A 299 -1.11 -25.97 11.67
CA ILE A 299 -0.09 -25.70 10.63
C ILE A 299 1.31 -26.07 11.14
N SER A 300 1.61 -25.82 12.42
CA SER A 300 2.89 -26.21 13.03
C SER A 300 3.17 -27.71 12.93
N GLY A 301 2.12 -28.55 12.93
CA GLY A 301 2.20 -30.01 12.84
C GLY A 301 2.32 -30.56 11.41
N LEU A 302 2.28 -29.72 10.37
CA LEU A 302 2.49 -30.18 8.99
C LEU A 302 3.92 -30.72 8.79
N LYS A 303 4.07 -31.67 7.86
CA LYS A 303 5.38 -32.27 7.52
C LYS A 303 6.38 -31.19 7.08
N LYS A 304 7.67 -31.55 7.03
CA LYS A 304 8.79 -30.64 6.69
C LYS A 304 8.46 -29.76 5.47
N GLU A 305 8.79 -28.48 5.56
CA GLU A 305 8.53 -27.50 4.49
C GLU A 305 9.14 -27.99 3.18
N LYS A 306 8.29 -28.14 2.16
CA LYS A 306 8.70 -28.39 0.78
C LYS A 306 7.82 -27.50 -0.10
N PRO A 307 8.16 -26.21 -0.22
CA PRO A 307 7.36 -25.25 -0.97
C PRO A 307 7.11 -25.75 -2.40
N TYR A 308 5.92 -25.48 -2.92
CA TYR A 308 5.61 -25.77 -4.32
C TYR A 308 6.60 -25.03 -5.23
N ASN A 309 7.29 -25.79 -6.08
CA ASN A 309 8.42 -25.30 -6.89
C ASN A 309 7.99 -24.72 -8.24
N PHE A 310 6.68 -24.66 -8.52
CA PHE A 310 6.13 -24.14 -9.77
C PHE A 310 6.71 -24.82 -11.03
N ILE A 311 6.81 -26.16 -10.98
CA ILE A 311 7.14 -27.03 -12.10
C ILE A 311 5.95 -27.96 -12.37
N ALA A 312 5.35 -27.84 -13.56
CA ALA A 312 4.26 -28.67 -14.05
C ALA A 312 4.20 -28.63 -15.59
N SER A 313 3.43 -29.53 -16.22
CA SER A 313 3.21 -29.53 -17.67
C SER A 313 2.58 -28.23 -18.18
N SER A 314 1.78 -27.57 -17.35
CA SER A 314 1.14 -26.28 -17.64
C SER A 314 2.01 -25.05 -17.32
N LEU A 315 3.28 -25.24 -16.94
CA LEU A 315 4.19 -24.16 -16.54
C LEU A 315 5.50 -24.24 -17.35
N PRO A 316 6.30 -23.16 -17.39
CA PRO A 316 7.59 -23.18 -18.07
C PRO A 316 8.51 -24.28 -17.51
N ASN A 317 9.19 -24.99 -18.42
CA ASN A 317 10.24 -25.94 -18.08
C ASN A 317 11.39 -25.25 -17.33
N ILE A 318 12.24 -26.05 -16.67
CA ILE A 318 13.46 -25.55 -16.04
C ILE A 318 14.35 -24.90 -17.11
N ASP A 319 14.94 -23.75 -16.79
CA ASP A 319 15.86 -22.98 -17.63
C ASP A 319 15.23 -22.38 -18.90
N HIS A 320 13.89 -22.38 -19.02
CA HIS A 320 13.25 -21.73 -20.16
C HIS A 320 13.55 -20.21 -20.14
N PRO A 321 14.05 -19.61 -21.25
CA PRO A 321 14.57 -18.24 -21.25
C PRO A 321 13.52 -17.18 -20.91
N LEU A 322 12.24 -17.46 -21.20
CA LEU A 322 11.12 -16.56 -20.91
C LEU A 322 10.46 -16.79 -19.54
N THR A 323 10.98 -17.65 -18.67
CA THR A 323 10.33 -18.00 -17.39
C THR A 323 9.98 -16.76 -16.56
N VAL A 324 10.89 -15.79 -16.48
CA VAL A 324 10.65 -14.54 -15.74
C VAL A 324 9.53 -13.71 -16.39
N ASN A 325 9.59 -13.45 -17.70
CA ASN A 325 8.55 -12.70 -18.42
C ASN A 325 7.18 -13.39 -18.32
N TYR A 326 7.17 -14.72 -18.45
CA TYR A 326 5.98 -15.54 -18.28
C TYR A 326 5.34 -15.32 -16.92
N PHE A 327 6.09 -15.43 -15.83
CA PHE A 327 5.49 -15.29 -14.50
C PHE A 327 5.07 -13.85 -14.20
N PHE A 328 5.77 -12.85 -14.71
CA PHE A 328 5.30 -11.47 -14.64
C PHE A 328 3.97 -11.26 -15.37
N ALA A 329 3.80 -11.78 -16.58
CA ALA A 329 2.56 -11.60 -17.35
C ALA A 329 1.41 -12.49 -16.85
N THR A 330 1.70 -13.68 -16.33
CA THR A 330 0.65 -14.63 -15.90
C THR A 330 0.20 -14.42 -14.47
N THR A 331 1.08 -13.97 -13.56
CA THR A 331 0.70 -13.79 -12.15
C THR A 331 -0.26 -12.62 -11.98
N LEU A 332 -0.11 -11.54 -12.74
CA LEU A 332 -1.04 -10.41 -12.72
C LEU A 332 -2.46 -10.79 -13.18
N GLN A 333 -2.58 -11.90 -13.94
CA GLN A 333 -3.84 -12.42 -14.49
C GLN A 333 -4.53 -13.42 -13.56
N GLN A 334 -4.00 -13.65 -12.34
CA GLN A 334 -4.55 -14.60 -11.38
C GLN A 334 -5.77 -14.03 -10.65
N PHE A 335 -6.87 -13.82 -11.37
CA PHE A 335 -8.12 -13.31 -10.82
C PHE A 335 -9.39 -13.79 -11.52
N SER A 336 -10.54 -13.65 -10.85
CA SER A 336 -11.88 -13.69 -11.49
C SER A 336 -12.34 -14.97 -12.21
N PHE A 337 -11.83 -16.15 -11.86
CA PHE A 337 -12.12 -17.43 -12.55
C PHE A 337 -13.53 -18.04 -12.32
N TRP A 338 -14.59 -17.24 -12.33
CA TRP A 338 -15.96 -17.67 -12.08
C TRP A 338 -16.97 -16.73 -12.75
N THR A 339 -18.21 -17.19 -12.93
CA THR A 339 -19.31 -16.47 -13.58
C THR A 339 -20.42 -16.09 -12.60
N THR A 340 -21.18 -15.05 -12.95
CA THR A 340 -22.41 -14.65 -12.23
C THR A 340 -23.66 -15.07 -13.00
N ARG A 341 -24.77 -15.26 -12.29
CA ARG A 341 -26.12 -15.37 -12.88
C ARG A 341 -27.12 -14.68 -11.96
N ASN A 342 -27.88 -13.72 -12.49
CA ASN A 342 -28.86 -12.93 -11.74
C ASN A 342 -28.29 -12.30 -10.45
N GLU A 343 -27.09 -11.73 -10.51
CA GLU A 343 -26.40 -11.13 -9.34
C GLU A 343 -25.96 -12.11 -8.25
N PHE A 344 -25.90 -13.42 -8.55
CA PHE A 344 -25.33 -14.43 -7.65
C PHE A 344 -24.14 -15.13 -8.30
N TYR A 345 -23.26 -15.68 -7.47
CA TYR A 345 -22.23 -16.61 -7.93
C TYR A 345 -22.89 -17.80 -8.66
N HIS A 346 -22.36 -18.16 -9.82
CA HIS A 346 -22.90 -19.24 -10.63
C HIS A 346 -21.94 -20.45 -10.70
N LEU A 347 -20.91 -20.38 -11.54
CA LEU A 347 -19.99 -21.50 -11.78
C LEU A 347 -18.54 -21.05 -11.81
N PRO A 348 -17.60 -21.84 -11.24
CA PRO A 348 -16.18 -21.64 -11.48
C PRO A 348 -15.83 -22.02 -12.94
N LEU A 349 -14.75 -21.44 -13.46
CA LEU A 349 -14.14 -21.87 -14.72
C LEU A 349 -13.58 -23.29 -14.56
N ILE A 350 -14.20 -24.24 -15.25
CA ILE A 350 -13.71 -25.61 -15.42
C ILE A 350 -13.95 -26.01 -16.86
N GLU A 351 -12.89 -26.11 -17.65
CA GLU A 351 -12.99 -26.53 -19.05
C GLU A 351 -11.71 -27.24 -19.52
N THR A 352 -11.77 -27.83 -20.70
CA THR A 352 -10.70 -28.57 -21.35
C THR A 352 -9.85 -27.65 -22.23
N ILE A 353 -8.54 -27.63 -21.98
CA ILE A 353 -7.55 -26.92 -22.79
C ILE A 353 -6.26 -27.74 -22.83
N GLY A 354 -5.68 -27.90 -24.02
CA GLY A 354 -4.49 -28.74 -24.19
C GLY A 354 -4.73 -30.22 -23.88
N GLY A 355 -5.96 -30.70 -24.08
CA GLY A 355 -6.38 -32.07 -23.80
C GLY A 355 -6.65 -32.38 -22.33
N GLU A 356 -6.50 -31.41 -21.43
CA GLU A 356 -6.71 -31.60 -20.00
C GLU A 356 -7.87 -30.75 -19.46
N LYS A 357 -8.71 -31.34 -18.61
CA LYS A 357 -9.79 -30.61 -17.92
C LYS A 357 -9.24 -29.88 -16.69
N LEU A 358 -9.12 -28.56 -16.79
CA LEU A 358 -8.46 -27.71 -15.80
C LEU A 358 -9.41 -26.70 -15.16
N LYS A 359 -9.04 -26.17 -13.98
CA LYS A 359 -9.87 -25.27 -13.18
C LYS A 359 -9.17 -23.97 -12.83
N GLY A 360 -9.81 -22.85 -13.18
CA GLY A 360 -9.37 -21.48 -12.86
C GLY A 360 -7.90 -21.22 -13.20
N ALA A 361 -7.09 -20.83 -12.22
CA ALA A 361 -5.65 -20.58 -12.37
C ALA A 361 -4.89 -21.64 -13.20
N PHE A 362 -5.21 -22.93 -13.08
CA PHE A 362 -4.54 -23.98 -13.86
C PHE A 362 -4.92 -23.95 -15.35
N TYR A 363 -6.17 -23.60 -15.66
CA TYR A 363 -6.60 -23.37 -17.04
C TYR A 363 -5.83 -22.20 -17.65
N LEU A 364 -5.71 -21.10 -16.89
CA LEU A 364 -4.94 -19.93 -17.30
C LEU A 364 -3.47 -20.27 -17.56
N PHE A 365 -2.81 -21.01 -16.66
CA PHE A 365 -1.42 -21.39 -16.86
C PHE A 365 -1.21 -22.21 -18.14
N MET A 366 -2.11 -23.17 -18.41
CA MET A 366 -2.06 -23.95 -19.65
C MET A 366 -2.25 -23.09 -20.91
N ALA A 367 -3.21 -22.16 -20.90
CA ALA A 367 -3.43 -21.22 -22.00
C ALA A 367 -2.17 -20.42 -22.35
N TYR A 368 -1.51 -19.86 -21.32
CA TYR A 368 -0.25 -19.12 -21.53
C TYR A 368 0.92 -20.04 -21.88
N GLN A 369 0.99 -21.26 -21.34
CA GLN A 369 2.05 -22.22 -21.67
C GLN A 369 2.03 -22.57 -23.17
N GLN A 370 0.85 -22.71 -23.77
CA GLN A 370 0.74 -22.94 -25.21
C GLN A 370 1.23 -21.75 -26.05
N LYS A 371 1.17 -20.51 -25.53
CA LYS A 371 1.77 -19.34 -26.17
C LYS A 371 3.28 -19.29 -26.01
N LEU A 372 3.83 -19.84 -24.93
CA LEU A 372 5.27 -19.83 -24.66
C LEU A 372 6.10 -20.40 -25.82
N GLU A 373 5.60 -21.45 -26.46
CA GLU A 373 6.27 -22.11 -27.58
C GLU A 373 5.97 -21.46 -28.95
N ASN A 374 4.81 -20.80 -29.09
CA ASN A 374 4.28 -20.36 -30.40
C ASN A 374 4.37 -18.84 -30.65
N ASP A 375 4.36 -18.02 -29.60
CA ASP A 375 4.51 -16.56 -29.67
C ASP A 375 5.36 -16.08 -28.46
N PRO A 376 6.70 -16.25 -28.51
CA PRO A 376 7.59 -15.85 -27.42
C PRO A 376 7.49 -14.36 -27.04
N GLU A 377 7.19 -13.50 -28.02
CA GLU A 377 7.03 -12.06 -27.81
C GLU A 377 5.76 -11.73 -27.03
N TYR A 378 4.79 -12.64 -26.91
CA TYR A 378 3.52 -12.42 -26.20
C TYR A 378 3.71 -11.89 -24.78
N PHE A 379 4.83 -12.21 -24.13
CA PHE A 379 5.14 -11.84 -22.74
C PHE A 379 5.94 -10.53 -22.62
N SER A 380 6.24 -9.84 -23.72
CA SER A 380 6.91 -8.53 -23.70
C SER A 380 5.96 -7.41 -23.27
N PRO A 381 6.45 -6.35 -22.59
CA PRO A 381 5.65 -5.16 -22.30
C PRO A 381 4.96 -4.58 -23.55
N GLU A 382 5.65 -4.57 -24.69
CA GLU A 382 5.15 -4.07 -25.97
C GLU A 382 3.95 -4.88 -26.46
N ARG A 383 4.04 -6.22 -26.43
CA ARG A 383 2.90 -7.07 -26.83
C ARG A 383 1.76 -6.95 -25.84
N GLN A 384 2.04 -6.92 -24.53
CA GLN A 384 1.01 -6.75 -23.51
C GLN A 384 0.26 -5.40 -23.64
N ALA A 385 0.96 -4.31 -23.97
CA ALA A 385 0.36 -2.98 -24.15
C ALA A 385 -0.58 -2.88 -25.35
N ASN A 386 -0.40 -3.75 -26.36
CA ASN A 386 -1.06 -3.67 -27.66
C ASN A 386 -1.95 -4.88 -27.97
N GLN A 387 -2.24 -5.73 -26.98
CA GLN A 387 -3.14 -6.86 -27.19
C GLN A 387 -4.54 -6.40 -27.62
N THR A 388 -5.18 -7.21 -28.43
CA THR A 388 -6.58 -7.02 -28.81
C THR A 388 -7.50 -7.92 -27.99
N LEU A 389 -8.79 -7.58 -27.92
CA LEU A 389 -9.79 -8.42 -27.28
C LEU A 389 -9.87 -9.79 -27.95
N ASP A 390 -9.82 -9.84 -29.28
CA ASP A 390 -9.85 -11.08 -30.04
C ASP A 390 -8.65 -11.99 -29.72
N GLU A 391 -7.44 -11.43 -29.59
CA GLU A 391 -6.26 -12.19 -29.16
C GLU A 391 -6.40 -12.72 -27.71
N MET A 392 -7.04 -11.97 -26.81
CA MET A 392 -7.26 -12.39 -25.43
C MET A 392 -8.34 -13.48 -25.32
N VAL A 393 -9.42 -13.37 -26.09
CA VAL A 393 -10.44 -14.43 -26.20
C VAL A 393 -9.81 -15.67 -26.80
N GLU A 394 -8.99 -15.52 -27.86
CA GLU A 394 -8.31 -16.64 -28.50
C GLU A 394 -7.31 -17.33 -27.58
N LEU A 395 -6.58 -16.58 -26.75
CA LEU A 395 -5.68 -17.15 -25.74
C LEU A 395 -6.41 -18.15 -24.85
N PHE A 396 -7.63 -17.84 -24.42
CA PHE A 396 -8.38 -18.64 -23.46
C PHE A 396 -9.42 -19.56 -24.09
N ARG A 397 -9.46 -19.68 -25.42
CA ARG A 397 -10.43 -20.52 -26.10
C ARG A 397 -10.26 -21.98 -25.67
N ALA A 398 -11.35 -22.63 -25.33
CA ALA A 398 -11.36 -24.04 -24.98
C ALA A 398 -11.06 -24.91 -26.21
N ASP A 399 -10.66 -26.17 -25.99
CA ASP A 399 -10.36 -27.12 -27.07
C ASP A 399 -11.56 -27.35 -28.01
N ASP A 400 -12.79 -27.19 -27.52
CA ASP A 400 -14.02 -27.30 -28.30
C ASP A 400 -14.46 -25.98 -28.98
N GLY A 401 -13.63 -24.95 -28.88
CA GLY A 401 -13.81 -23.65 -29.53
C GLY A 401 -14.64 -22.63 -28.76
N LYS A 402 -15.14 -22.97 -27.56
CA LYS A 402 -15.93 -22.05 -26.73
C LYS A 402 -15.08 -20.94 -26.11
N ASP A 403 -15.68 -19.76 -26.01
CA ASP A 403 -15.21 -18.69 -25.12
C ASP A 403 -15.67 -19.00 -23.69
N VAL A 404 -14.70 -19.11 -22.78
CA VAL A 404 -14.94 -19.59 -21.41
C VAL A 404 -14.33 -18.71 -20.34
N MET A 405 -13.43 -17.78 -20.67
CA MET A 405 -12.76 -16.96 -19.66
C MET A 405 -13.71 -15.89 -19.14
N PRO A 406 -14.08 -15.90 -17.85
CA PRO A 406 -14.89 -14.83 -17.31
C PRO A 406 -14.10 -13.52 -17.26
N ALA A 407 -14.79 -12.40 -17.48
CA ALA A 407 -14.22 -11.05 -17.37
C ALA A 407 -12.97 -10.84 -18.25
N VAL A 408 -13.01 -11.36 -19.48
CA VAL A 408 -11.92 -11.26 -20.46
C VAL A 408 -11.48 -9.81 -20.72
N GLU A 409 -12.41 -8.85 -20.64
CA GLU A 409 -12.11 -7.42 -20.77
C GLU A 409 -11.25 -6.89 -19.62
N LEU A 410 -11.42 -7.42 -18.40
CA LEU A 410 -10.56 -7.08 -17.27
C LEU A 410 -9.16 -7.68 -17.44
N HIS A 411 -9.06 -8.90 -17.97
CA HIS A 411 -7.77 -9.51 -18.30
C HIS A 411 -7.01 -8.68 -19.35
N LEU A 412 -7.71 -8.23 -20.40
CA LEU A 412 -7.15 -7.33 -21.42
C LEU A 412 -6.70 -5.99 -20.80
N ALA A 413 -7.55 -5.38 -19.98
CA ALA A 413 -7.22 -4.12 -19.33
C ALA A 413 -6.00 -4.26 -18.40
N ALA A 414 -5.85 -5.38 -17.69
CA ALA A 414 -4.69 -5.67 -16.85
C ALA A 414 -3.41 -5.81 -17.68
N ALA A 415 -3.45 -6.52 -18.82
CA ALA A 415 -2.33 -6.62 -19.76
C ALA A 415 -1.91 -5.25 -20.31
N HIS A 416 -2.89 -4.41 -20.69
CA HIS A 416 -2.63 -3.05 -21.17
C HIS A 416 -1.98 -2.17 -20.10
N ARG A 417 -2.51 -2.19 -18.87
CA ARG A 417 -1.94 -1.42 -17.74
C ARG A 417 -0.50 -1.87 -17.47
N TYR A 418 -0.25 -3.18 -17.42
CA TYR A 418 1.08 -3.75 -17.26
C TYR A 418 2.05 -3.27 -18.35
N GLY A 419 1.71 -3.50 -19.62
CA GLY A 419 2.58 -3.13 -20.73
C GLY A 419 2.88 -1.63 -20.78
N LYS A 420 1.85 -0.78 -20.65
CA LYS A 420 2.00 0.69 -20.68
C LYS A 420 2.88 1.21 -19.54
N THR A 421 2.66 0.73 -18.32
CA THR A 421 3.44 1.19 -17.16
C THR A 421 4.90 0.74 -17.24
N MET A 422 5.16 -0.52 -17.63
CA MET A 422 6.52 -1.03 -17.85
C MET A 422 7.27 -0.21 -18.91
N LEU A 423 6.61 0.10 -20.04
CA LEU A 423 7.18 0.94 -21.10
C LEU A 423 7.46 2.37 -20.63
N ASN A 424 6.52 2.99 -19.92
CA ASN A 424 6.68 4.36 -19.41
C ASN A 424 7.82 4.46 -18.39
N LEU A 425 8.05 3.42 -17.59
CA LEU A 425 9.13 3.33 -16.61
C LEU A 425 10.47 2.93 -17.23
N GLY A 426 10.47 2.45 -18.48
CA GLY A 426 11.65 1.84 -19.10
C GLY A 426 12.11 0.57 -18.39
N TRP A 427 11.19 -0.14 -17.74
CA TRP A 427 11.49 -1.33 -16.95
C TRP A 427 11.21 -2.61 -17.74
N THR A 428 12.03 -3.62 -17.45
CA THR A 428 11.80 -5.03 -17.81
C THR A 428 11.67 -5.87 -16.54
N PRO A 429 11.00 -7.04 -16.60
CA PRO A 429 10.98 -7.98 -15.48
C PRO A 429 12.36 -8.26 -14.87
N GLN A 430 13.37 -8.44 -15.73
CA GLN A 430 14.76 -8.68 -15.34
C GLN A 430 15.37 -7.46 -14.64
N SER A 431 15.12 -6.25 -15.13
CA SER A 431 15.64 -5.02 -14.50
C SER A 431 15.05 -4.81 -13.10
N ILE A 432 13.78 -5.15 -12.89
CA ILE A 432 13.11 -5.06 -11.59
C ILE A 432 13.77 -6.03 -10.61
N ILE A 433 13.90 -7.30 -11.00
CA ILE A 433 14.58 -8.33 -10.19
C ILE A 433 16.00 -7.90 -9.83
N LYS A 434 16.78 -7.49 -10.85
CA LYS A 434 18.18 -7.07 -10.66
C LYS A 434 18.28 -5.90 -9.68
N THR A 435 17.48 -4.85 -9.89
CA THR A 435 17.50 -3.64 -9.05
C THR A 435 17.13 -3.98 -7.62
N ALA A 436 16.10 -4.81 -7.41
CA ALA A 436 15.70 -5.23 -6.08
C ALA A 436 16.81 -6.03 -5.36
N LEU A 437 17.45 -6.98 -6.04
CA LEU A 437 18.53 -7.81 -5.48
C LEU A 437 19.80 -7.01 -5.14
N GLU A 438 19.99 -5.81 -5.71
CA GLU A 438 21.11 -4.91 -5.39
C GLU A 438 20.90 -4.11 -4.09
N THR A 439 19.74 -4.25 -3.44
CA THR A 439 19.40 -3.54 -2.18
C THR A 439 19.56 -4.42 -0.95
N ASP A 440 19.68 -3.79 0.23
CA ASP A 440 19.74 -4.50 1.52
C ASP A 440 18.43 -5.24 1.88
N HIS A 441 17.32 -4.87 1.23
CA HIS A 441 15.99 -5.45 1.44
C HIS A 441 15.33 -5.79 0.10
N PRO A 442 15.76 -6.88 -0.58
CA PRO A 442 15.28 -7.22 -1.91
C PRO A 442 13.76 -7.36 -2.02
N LEU A 443 13.10 -8.08 -1.10
CA LEU A 443 11.66 -8.30 -1.18
C LEU A 443 10.89 -6.98 -1.02
N LYS A 444 11.28 -6.14 -0.06
CA LYS A 444 10.72 -4.80 0.13
C LYS A 444 10.85 -3.96 -1.13
N SER A 445 12.05 -3.92 -1.72
CA SER A 445 12.32 -3.17 -2.95
C SER A 445 11.50 -3.70 -4.12
N PHE A 446 11.43 -5.02 -4.29
CA PHE A 446 10.64 -5.67 -5.33
C PHE A 446 9.15 -5.34 -5.23
N LEU A 447 8.56 -5.44 -4.03
CA LEU A 447 7.16 -5.10 -3.81
C LEU A 447 6.90 -3.61 -4.05
N GLY A 448 7.77 -2.72 -3.57
CA GLY A 448 7.66 -1.27 -3.79
C GLY A 448 7.76 -0.89 -5.27
N MET A 449 8.61 -1.56 -6.05
CA MET A 449 8.67 -1.36 -7.50
C MET A 449 7.35 -1.80 -8.17
N LEU A 450 6.79 -2.94 -7.77
CA LEU A 450 5.54 -3.44 -8.34
C LEU A 450 4.32 -2.59 -8.00
N ASP A 451 4.35 -1.77 -6.94
CA ASP A 451 3.32 -0.77 -6.67
C ASP A 451 3.25 0.33 -7.74
N HIS A 452 4.22 0.42 -8.66
CA HIS A 452 4.16 1.33 -9.81
C HIS A 452 3.75 0.62 -11.11
N VAL A 453 3.61 -0.71 -11.09
CA VAL A 453 3.32 -1.52 -12.27
C VAL A 453 1.83 -1.84 -12.32
N GLY A 454 1.18 -1.43 -13.41
CA GLY A 454 -0.23 -1.73 -13.67
C GLY A 454 -0.50 -3.23 -13.71
N GLY A 455 -1.63 -3.64 -13.13
CA GLY A 455 -1.94 -5.05 -12.89
C GLY A 455 -1.38 -5.59 -11.58
N TYR A 456 -0.41 -4.92 -10.94
CA TYR A 456 0.10 -5.26 -9.60
C TYR A 456 -0.29 -4.21 -8.55
N ARG A 457 -0.17 -2.92 -8.91
CA ARG A 457 -0.39 -1.76 -8.03
C ARG A 457 -1.81 -1.59 -7.49
N GLU A 458 -2.81 -2.20 -8.13
CA GLU A 458 -4.21 -1.94 -7.79
C GLU A 458 -4.60 -2.64 -6.48
N ASP A 459 -3.92 -3.73 -6.11
CA ASP A 459 -4.24 -4.47 -4.88
C ASP A 459 -3.38 -4.02 -3.69
N PRO A 460 -3.95 -3.29 -2.71
CA PRO A 460 -3.19 -2.78 -1.57
C PRO A 460 -2.69 -3.87 -0.61
N LEU A 461 -3.24 -5.09 -0.71
CA LEU A 461 -2.77 -6.25 0.04
C LEU A 461 -1.67 -7.03 -0.71
N ARG A 462 -1.32 -6.59 -1.93
CA ARG A 462 -0.23 -7.11 -2.75
C ARG A 462 -0.30 -8.62 -2.99
N LYS A 463 -1.50 -9.21 -3.12
CA LYS A 463 -1.66 -10.66 -3.33
C LYS A 463 -0.85 -11.15 -4.52
N LYS A 464 -0.94 -10.44 -5.66
CA LYS A 464 -0.27 -10.84 -6.91
C LYS A 464 1.24 -10.59 -6.87
N SER A 465 1.68 -9.47 -6.29
CA SER A 465 3.10 -9.15 -6.12
C SER A 465 3.80 -10.13 -5.17
N ALA A 466 3.15 -10.49 -4.06
CA ALA A 466 3.66 -11.48 -3.11
C ALA A 466 3.68 -12.89 -3.70
N LEU A 467 2.64 -13.27 -4.45
CA LEU A 467 2.63 -14.53 -5.19
C LEU A 467 3.77 -14.59 -6.23
N LEU A 468 4.01 -13.51 -6.97
CA LEU A 468 5.11 -13.44 -7.93
C LEU A 468 6.47 -13.60 -7.25
N ALA A 469 6.71 -12.87 -6.15
CA ALA A 469 7.93 -12.99 -5.37
C ALA A 469 8.14 -14.42 -4.85
N MET A 470 7.07 -15.06 -4.35
CA MET A 470 7.10 -16.45 -3.90
C MET A 470 7.41 -17.43 -5.05
N ILE A 471 6.82 -17.23 -6.23
CA ILE A 471 7.08 -18.07 -7.42
C ILE A 471 8.57 -17.99 -7.79
N LEU A 472 9.09 -16.78 -7.97
CA LEU A 472 10.47 -16.56 -8.39
C LEU A 472 11.48 -17.10 -7.35
N ASN A 473 11.13 -17.05 -6.06
CA ASN A 473 11.93 -17.61 -4.98
C ASN A 473 11.86 -19.15 -4.90
N ASN A 474 10.71 -19.76 -5.18
CA ASN A 474 10.52 -21.20 -5.05
C ASN A 474 10.91 -21.98 -6.31
N ARG A 475 11.08 -21.31 -7.46
CA ARG A 475 11.62 -21.92 -8.68
C ARG A 475 13.00 -22.55 -8.42
N PRO A 476 13.30 -23.72 -9.00
CA PRO A 476 14.61 -24.37 -8.87
C PRO A 476 15.79 -23.47 -9.29
N GLU A 477 15.58 -22.59 -10.26
CA GLU A 477 16.59 -21.65 -10.76
C GLU A 477 16.93 -20.52 -9.77
N LYS A 478 16.08 -20.30 -8.76
CA LYS A 478 16.26 -19.23 -7.76
C LYS A 478 16.44 -17.85 -8.39
N TYR A 479 15.48 -17.44 -9.23
CA TYR A 479 15.49 -16.13 -9.88
C TYR A 479 15.43 -14.96 -8.89
N PHE A 480 14.95 -15.19 -7.67
CA PHE A 480 14.84 -14.16 -6.65
C PHE A 480 15.07 -14.73 -5.25
N GLU A 481 15.80 -14.00 -4.41
CA GLU A 481 16.05 -14.36 -3.01
C GLU A 481 15.64 -13.21 -2.10
N PHE A 482 14.99 -13.54 -0.99
CA PHE A 482 14.62 -12.56 0.01
C PHE A 482 15.83 -12.26 0.89
N GLY A 483 15.94 -11.02 1.35
CA GLY A 483 16.94 -10.61 2.33
C GLY A 483 16.68 -11.21 3.71
N GLU A 484 17.65 -11.04 4.60
CA GLU A 484 17.50 -11.47 6.00
C GLU A 484 16.36 -10.73 6.70
N ASN A 485 15.52 -11.46 7.43
CA ASN A 485 14.36 -10.92 8.15
C ASN A 485 13.31 -10.24 7.26
N GLU A 486 13.27 -10.55 5.95
CA GLU A 486 12.15 -10.19 5.09
C GLU A 486 11.10 -11.30 5.05
N PHE A 487 9.83 -10.91 5.06
CA PHE A 487 8.70 -11.84 5.07
C PHE A 487 7.69 -11.47 4.00
N LEU A 488 7.18 -12.48 3.31
CA LEU A 488 6.07 -12.29 2.37
C LEU A 488 4.82 -11.80 3.13
N PRO A 489 4.12 -10.78 2.63
CA PRO A 489 2.80 -10.46 3.15
C PRO A 489 1.80 -11.59 2.81
N PRO A 490 0.68 -11.68 3.54
CA PRO A 490 -0.36 -12.66 3.25
C PRO A 490 -0.88 -12.61 1.81
N ILE A 491 -0.94 -13.76 1.15
CA ILE A 491 -1.54 -13.93 -0.17
C ILE A 491 -3.04 -14.23 0.02
N ILE A 492 -3.87 -13.20 -0.02
CA ILE A 492 -5.32 -13.32 0.24
C ILE A 492 -6.11 -13.37 -1.07
N ASP A 493 -6.43 -14.58 -1.52
CA ASP A 493 -7.38 -14.85 -2.60
C ASP A 493 -8.78 -15.24 -2.07
N TYR A 494 -9.75 -15.44 -2.98
CA TYR A 494 -11.10 -15.82 -2.57
C TYR A 494 -11.20 -17.22 -1.95
N HIS A 495 -10.24 -18.12 -2.21
CA HIS A 495 -10.20 -19.43 -1.56
C HIS A 495 -9.72 -19.34 -0.10
N CYS A 496 -8.73 -18.47 0.14
CA CYS A 496 -8.22 -18.11 1.44
C CYS A 496 -9.32 -17.45 2.28
N MET A 497 -10.04 -16.46 1.73
CA MET A 497 -11.18 -15.83 2.42
C MET A 497 -12.28 -16.83 2.79
N ARG A 498 -12.71 -17.67 1.84
CA ARG A 498 -13.70 -18.73 2.12
C ARG A 498 -13.22 -19.65 3.23
N SER A 499 -11.95 -20.02 3.23
CA SER A 499 -11.37 -20.88 4.28
C SER A 499 -11.36 -20.20 5.64
N ASN A 500 -10.96 -18.93 5.72
CA ASN A 500 -10.97 -18.15 6.96
C ASN A 500 -12.38 -18.06 7.56
N LEU A 501 -13.40 -17.79 6.72
CA LEU A 501 -14.81 -17.77 7.14
C LEU A 501 -15.28 -19.13 7.65
N ARG A 502 -15.07 -20.20 6.86
CA ARG A 502 -15.58 -21.54 7.17
C ARG A 502 -14.89 -22.20 8.35
N MET A 503 -13.58 -21.97 8.50
CA MET A 503 -12.80 -22.47 9.63
C MET A 503 -13.00 -21.62 10.89
N GLY A 504 -13.59 -20.42 10.76
CA GLY A 504 -13.90 -19.51 11.87
C GLY A 504 -12.74 -18.63 12.32
N LEU A 505 -11.72 -18.41 11.49
CA LEU A 505 -10.63 -17.47 11.81
C LEU A 505 -11.15 -16.03 11.85
N ILE A 506 -12.23 -15.77 11.14
CA ILE A 506 -12.97 -14.51 11.17
C ILE A 506 -14.46 -14.76 11.40
N ASP A 507 -15.10 -13.82 12.09
CA ASP A 507 -16.49 -13.82 12.49
C ASP A 507 -17.21 -12.63 11.84
N VAL A 508 -18.19 -12.89 10.98
CA VAL A 508 -19.05 -11.85 10.38
C VAL A 508 -20.19 -11.58 11.34
N VAL A 509 -20.17 -10.42 12.01
CA VAL A 509 -21.16 -10.03 13.02
C VAL A 509 -22.30 -9.22 12.44
N ASP A 510 -22.09 -8.58 11.28
CA ASP A 510 -23.15 -7.90 10.55
C ASP A 510 -24.06 -8.91 9.83
N ASN A 511 -25.36 -8.85 10.12
CA ASN A 511 -26.34 -9.80 9.60
C ASN A 511 -26.56 -9.64 8.09
N ASN A 512 -26.48 -8.43 7.55
CA ASN A 512 -26.72 -8.20 6.12
C ASN A 512 -25.57 -8.75 5.29
N LEU A 513 -24.34 -8.42 5.66
CA LEU A 513 -23.13 -8.97 5.06
C LEU A 513 -23.13 -10.50 5.17
N ARG A 514 -23.44 -11.04 6.36
CA ARG A 514 -23.55 -12.49 6.55
C ARG A 514 -24.56 -13.12 5.60
N ASN A 515 -25.76 -12.56 5.49
CA ASN A 515 -26.79 -13.05 4.58
C ASN A 515 -26.33 -13.02 3.12
N ASN A 516 -25.64 -11.97 2.68
CA ASN A 516 -25.11 -11.89 1.32
C ASN A 516 -24.07 -13.00 1.04
N LEU A 517 -23.17 -13.26 2.00
CA LEU A 517 -22.16 -14.31 1.89
C LEU A 517 -22.79 -15.71 1.86
N GLU A 518 -23.79 -15.98 2.70
CA GLU A 518 -24.49 -17.28 2.72
C GLU A 518 -25.27 -17.54 1.42
N ASN A 519 -25.89 -16.50 0.87
CA ASN A 519 -26.64 -16.58 -0.38
C ASN A 519 -25.76 -16.48 -1.64
N ARG A 520 -24.44 -16.21 -1.48
CA ARG A 520 -23.50 -15.98 -2.58
C ARG A 520 -23.94 -14.83 -3.51
N ALA A 521 -24.57 -13.82 -2.93
CA ALA A 521 -24.98 -12.61 -3.62
C ALA A 521 -23.77 -11.74 -3.95
N LEU A 522 -23.87 -10.94 -5.00
CA LEU A 522 -22.90 -9.87 -5.26
C LEU A 522 -22.82 -8.93 -4.06
N VAL A 523 -21.59 -8.51 -3.73
CA VAL A 523 -21.31 -7.61 -2.61
C VAL A 523 -20.61 -6.33 -3.08
N SER A 524 -20.67 -5.30 -2.25
CA SER A 524 -19.95 -4.04 -2.49
C SER A 524 -18.44 -4.16 -2.23
N GLU A 525 -17.66 -3.19 -2.70
CA GLU A 525 -16.22 -3.10 -2.40
C GLU A 525 -15.97 -2.99 -0.88
N ASN A 526 -16.80 -2.22 -0.16
CA ASN A 526 -16.70 -2.08 1.30
C ASN A 526 -17.00 -3.40 2.02
N ASP A 527 -17.96 -4.18 1.56
CA ASP A 527 -18.26 -5.52 2.11
C ASP A 527 -17.11 -6.50 1.89
N GLU A 528 -16.52 -6.44 0.69
CA GLU A 528 -15.37 -7.26 0.37
C GLU A 528 -14.16 -6.89 1.22
N TRP A 529 -13.86 -5.59 1.34
CA TRP A 529 -12.73 -5.09 2.11
C TRP A 529 -12.82 -5.53 3.58
N ALA A 530 -14.00 -5.44 4.18
CA ALA A 530 -14.25 -5.86 5.55
C ALA A 530 -13.84 -7.32 5.78
N VAL A 531 -14.22 -8.23 4.86
CA VAL A 531 -13.88 -9.65 4.95
C VAL A 531 -12.42 -9.90 4.61
N ARG A 532 -11.93 -9.30 3.52
CA ARG A 532 -10.58 -9.56 2.99
C ARG A 532 -9.51 -9.04 3.92
N TYR A 533 -9.68 -7.83 4.47
CA TYR A 533 -8.74 -7.25 5.41
C TYR A 533 -8.75 -7.96 6.77
N ALA A 534 -9.91 -8.41 7.26
CA ALA A 534 -9.97 -9.26 8.45
C ALA A 534 -9.25 -10.60 8.22
N ALA A 535 -9.42 -11.23 7.05
CA ALA A 535 -8.68 -12.43 6.66
C ALA A 535 -7.17 -12.16 6.57
N TYR A 536 -6.76 -11.04 5.98
CA TYR A 536 -5.36 -10.60 5.96
C TYR A 536 -4.77 -10.55 7.36
N ARG A 537 -5.42 -9.83 8.29
CA ARG A 537 -4.98 -9.72 9.69
C ARG A 537 -4.92 -11.07 10.41
N ALA A 538 -5.86 -11.98 10.13
CA ALA A 538 -5.86 -13.31 10.71
C ALA A 538 -4.68 -14.16 10.20
N VAL A 539 -4.43 -14.12 8.89
CA VAL A 539 -3.38 -14.92 8.23
C VAL A 539 -1.98 -14.39 8.53
N ASP A 540 -1.81 -13.06 8.64
CA ASP A 540 -0.53 -12.41 8.96
C ASP A 540 0.07 -12.88 10.29
N GLN A 541 -0.78 -13.30 11.24
CA GLN A 541 -0.34 -13.82 12.52
C GLN A 541 0.15 -15.29 12.45
N LEU A 542 -0.26 -16.05 11.43
CA LEU A 542 -0.03 -17.49 11.36
C LEU A 542 1.45 -17.88 11.21
N PRO A 543 2.29 -17.22 10.38
CA PRO A 543 3.71 -17.57 10.28
C PRO A 543 4.41 -17.54 11.65
N ILE A 544 4.23 -16.43 12.38
CA ILE A 544 4.83 -16.23 13.71
C ILE A 544 4.30 -17.26 14.71
N LEU A 545 2.98 -17.43 14.79
CA LEU A 545 2.36 -18.33 15.77
C LEU A 545 2.60 -19.81 15.50
N SER A 546 2.80 -20.20 14.23
CA SER A 546 3.03 -21.59 13.84
C SER A 546 4.51 -21.95 13.71
N GLY A 547 5.40 -20.95 13.67
CA GLY A 547 6.82 -21.14 13.38
C GLY A 547 7.10 -21.62 11.95
N ARG A 548 6.23 -21.24 10.99
CA ARG A 548 6.31 -21.64 9.58
C ARG A 548 6.42 -20.44 8.66
N SER A 549 6.95 -20.66 7.46
CA SER A 549 7.00 -19.62 6.43
C SER A 549 5.61 -19.25 5.90
N MET A 550 5.44 -18.00 5.43
CA MET A 550 4.21 -17.59 4.76
C MET A 550 3.92 -18.43 3.51
N ALA A 551 4.94 -18.91 2.80
CA ALA A 551 4.74 -19.85 1.68
C ALA A 551 4.04 -21.15 2.11
N THR A 552 4.37 -21.68 3.29
CA THR A 552 3.71 -22.86 3.86
C THR A 552 2.26 -22.55 4.26
N VAL A 553 2.03 -21.37 4.83
CA VAL A 553 0.67 -20.91 5.20
C VAL A 553 -0.19 -20.72 3.95
N ASP A 554 0.32 -20.06 2.91
CA ASP A 554 -0.36 -19.92 1.63
C ASP A 554 -0.70 -21.27 1.02
N GLU A 555 0.26 -22.20 0.93
CA GLU A 555 0.04 -23.54 0.38
C GLU A 555 -1.11 -24.28 1.11
N TYR A 556 -1.17 -24.16 2.44
CA TYR A 556 -2.23 -24.74 3.26
C TYR A 556 -3.63 -24.20 2.91
N PHE A 557 -3.73 -22.88 2.64
CA PHE A 557 -4.98 -22.24 2.23
C PHE A 557 -5.28 -22.41 0.75
N PHE A 558 -4.30 -22.39 -0.13
CA PHE A 558 -4.48 -22.61 -1.56
C PHE A 558 -5.07 -24.00 -1.84
N PHE A 559 -4.57 -25.05 -1.18
CA PHE A 559 -5.12 -26.40 -1.31
C PHE A 559 -6.48 -26.60 -0.61
N SER A 560 -6.99 -25.60 0.10
CA SER A 560 -8.38 -25.62 0.61
C SER A 560 -9.39 -25.83 -0.51
N ARG A 561 -9.13 -25.36 -1.73
CA ARG A 561 -10.04 -25.53 -2.89
C ARG A 561 -10.31 -26.99 -3.27
N LYS A 562 -9.44 -27.93 -2.86
CA LYS A 562 -9.64 -29.38 -3.06
C LYS A 562 -10.45 -30.00 -1.92
N ARG A 563 -10.15 -29.65 -0.67
CA ARG A 563 -10.81 -30.21 0.55
C ARG A 563 -12.09 -29.46 0.97
N CYS A 564 -12.26 -28.22 0.51
CA CYS A 564 -13.36 -27.31 0.79
C CYS A 564 -13.88 -26.65 -0.51
N PRO A 565 -14.47 -27.45 -1.41
CA PRO A 565 -14.94 -26.97 -2.71
C PRO A 565 -16.07 -25.94 -2.60
N GLU A 566 -16.20 -25.11 -3.63
CA GLU A 566 -17.24 -24.08 -3.75
C GLU A 566 -18.62 -24.63 -4.14
N MET A 567 -18.67 -25.69 -4.95
CA MET A 567 -19.93 -26.17 -5.57
C MET A 567 -20.53 -27.39 -4.90
N THR A 568 -19.78 -28.10 -4.07
CA THR A 568 -20.23 -29.32 -3.40
C THR A 568 -20.02 -29.21 -1.90
N VAL A 569 -20.77 -30.02 -1.15
CA VAL A 569 -20.59 -30.10 0.31
C VAL A 569 -19.21 -30.71 0.59
N PRO A 570 -18.37 -30.07 1.43
CA PRO A 570 -17.07 -30.63 1.78
C PRO A 570 -17.18 -31.90 2.63
N GLU A 571 -16.33 -32.88 2.33
CA GLU A 571 -16.12 -34.09 3.14
C GLU A 571 -15.23 -33.78 4.36
N CYS A 572 -15.81 -33.14 5.38
CA CYS A 572 -15.04 -32.63 6.52
C CYS A 572 -14.31 -33.73 7.30
N SER A 573 -14.88 -34.93 7.43
CA SER A 573 -14.29 -36.04 8.20
C SER A 573 -12.91 -36.51 7.71
N VAL A 574 -12.55 -36.21 6.46
CA VAL A 574 -11.22 -36.54 5.88
C VAL A 574 -10.36 -35.30 5.65
N CYS A 575 -10.83 -34.12 6.08
CA CYS A 575 -10.14 -32.86 5.93
C CYS A 575 -9.04 -32.70 6.99
N SER A 576 -7.84 -32.29 6.58
CA SER A 576 -6.74 -32.00 7.51
C SER A 576 -7.05 -30.90 8.53
N ALA A 577 -8.04 -30.03 8.25
CA ALA A 577 -8.48 -28.98 9.16
C ALA A 577 -9.61 -29.40 10.11
N ASP A 578 -10.20 -30.58 9.94
CA ASP A 578 -11.35 -31.04 10.72
C ASP A 578 -11.18 -30.87 12.25
N PRO A 579 -10.00 -31.17 12.85
CA PRO A 579 -9.83 -31.07 14.30
C PRO A 579 -9.95 -29.65 14.86
N VAL A 580 -9.86 -28.63 14.02
CA VAL A 580 -9.92 -27.22 14.45
C VAL A 580 -11.01 -26.42 13.75
N CYS A 581 -11.55 -26.90 12.63
CA CYS A 581 -12.50 -26.17 11.81
C CYS A 581 -13.80 -25.87 12.57
N ALA A 582 -14.38 -24.68 12.37
CA ALA A 582 -15.72 -24.34 12.87
C ALA A 582 -16.88 -24.89 12.00
N HIS A 583 -16.56 -25.51 10.86
CA HIS A 583 -17.50 -26.15 9.94
C HIS A 583 -18.67 -25.28 9.46
N ARG A 584 -18.46 -23.97 9.30
CA ARG A 584 -19.47 -23.01 8.82
C ARG A 584 -19.68 -23.10 7.31
N LYS A 585 -20.13 -24.27 6.82
CA LYS A 585 -20.19 -24.64 5.39
C LYS A 585 -21.04 -23.69 4.55
N GLU A 586 -22.00 -23.02 5.18
CA GLU A 586 -22.90 -22.03 4.60
C GLU A 586 -22.17 -20.76 4.13
N LEU A 587 -21.12 -20.33 4.85
CA LEU A 587 -20.39 -19.12 4.51
C LEU A 587 -19.60 -19.31 3.21
N PHE A 588 -19.72 -18.33 2.32
CA PHE A 588 -18.99 -18.24 1.07
C PHE A 588 -18.04 -17.05 1.07
N GLN A 589 -17.08 -17.00 0.15
CA GLN A 589 -16.30 -15.78 -0.06
C GLN A 589 -17.19 -14.60 -0.49
N PRO A 590 -16.72 -13.35 -0.34
CA PRO A 590 -17.25 -12.22 -1.08
C PRO A 590 -17.36 -12.55 -2.59
N VAL A 591 -18.52 -12.24 -3.18
CA VAL A 591 -18.74 -12.40 -4.61
C VAL A 591 -18.69 -11.01 -5.22
N ILE A 592 -17.55 -10.63 -5.78
CA ILE A 592 -17.35 -9.33 -6.42
C ILE A 592 -16.44 -9.47 -7.63
N ARG A 593 -16.74 -8.73 -8.69
CA ARG A 593 -15.86 -8.69 -9.86
C ARG A 593 -14.70 -7.73 -9.59
N THR A 594 -13.51 -8.28 -9.37
CA THR A 594 -12.28 -7.52 -9.12
C THR A 594 -11.11 -8.15 -9.89
N ASP A 595 -10.09 -7.34 -10.17
CA ASP A 595 -8.81 -7.79 -10.71
C ASP A 595 -7.75 -8.07 -9.63
N PHE A 596 -8.10 -7.99 -8.35
CA PHE A 596 -7.17 -8.25 -7.25
C PHE A 596 -6.84 -9.75 -7.09
N TYR A 597 -7.82 -10.66 -7.28
CA TYR A 597 -7.67 -12.10 -7.00
C TYR A 597 -8.70 -13.04 -7.62
#